data_AF-A0A2S0XRD4-F1
#
_entry.id   AF-A0A2S0XRD4-F1
#
_cell.length_a   1.000
_cell.length_b   1.000
_cell.length_c   1.000
_cell.angle_alpha   90.00
_cell.angle_beta   90.00
_cell.angle_gamma   90.00
#
_symmetry.space_group_name_H-M   'P 1'
#
loop_
_entity.id
_entity.type
_entity.pdbx_description
1 polymer ?
#
loop_
_entity_poly.entity_id
_entity_poly.type
_entity_poly.pdbx_seq_one_letter_code
_entity_poly.pdbx_strand_id
1 'polypeptide(L)'
;MTTSVFDLIRAEKSNLEVGPWKEGKIPPSSFPINRPRSIPTGGAWKWRMCEFDALGFHCRVLIRLNAETDRYHAYMSVDTDRSVKVLCHHELHIGDKGWHCHFASGTIEDVMEGVLRDRDCFVMKEAAPSAAAATMFTVNEDNALTKAAQRYRFEAKGGLV
;
A
#
# COMPACT_ATOMS: atom_id res chain seq x y z
N MET A 1 -22.97 -10.49 -1.29
CA MET A 1 -22.67 -9.18 -0.67
C MET A 1 -21.51 -8.59 -1.43
N THR A 2 -21.57 -7.32 -1.83
CA THR A 2 -20.47 -6.65 -2.53
C THR A 2 -19.50 -6.09 -1.51
N THR A 3 -18.20 -6.32 -1.67
CA THR A 3 -17.18 -5.86 -0.73
C THR A 3 -16.52 -4.58 -1.24
N SER A 4 -16.53 -3.51 -0.44
CA SER A 4 -15.77 -2.29 -0.75
C SER A 4 -14.35 -2.33 -0.19
N VAL A 5 -13.49 -1.42 -0.65
CA VAL A 5 -12.14 -1.24 -0.09
C VAL A 5 -12.17 -0.99 1.42
N PHE A 6 -13.15 -0.24 1.92
CA PHE A 6 -13.24 0.08 3.34
C PHE A 6 -13.72 -1.10 4.18
N ASP A 7 -14.54 -1.99 3.63
CA ASP A 7 -14.94 -3.22 4.31
C ASP A 7 -13.72 -4.12 4.52
N LEU A 8 -12.90 -4.27 3.48
CA LEU A 8 -11.66 -5.04 3.54
C LEU A 8 -10.65 -4.45 4.54
N ILE A 9 -10.46 -3.12 4.55
CA ILE A 9 -9.57 -2.44 5.52
C ILE A 9 -10.06 -2.65 6.96
N ARG A 10 -11.38 -2.62 7.21
CA ARG A 10 -11.94 -2.73 8.56
C ARG A 10 -12.07 -4.17 9.06
N ALA A 11 -12.09 -5.14 8.16
CA ALA A 11 -12.21 -6.56 8.51
C ALA A 11 -11.05 -7.03 9.39
N GLU A 12 -11.29 -8.10 10.15
CA GLU A 12 -10.23 -8.82 10.85
C GLU A 12 -9.23 -9.40 9.83
N LYS A 13 -7.95 -9.39 10.18
CA LYS A 13 -6.86 -9.89 9.33
C LYS A 13 -6.32 -11.18 9.91
N SER A 14 -6.23 -12.23 9.10
CA SER A 14 -5.63 -13.50 9.48
C SER A 14 -4.40 -13.81 8.63
N ASN A 15 -3.59 -14.80 9.05
CA ASN A 15 -2.43 -15.29 8.31
C ASN A 15 -1.46 -14.17 7.90
N LEU A 16 -1.24 -13.19 8.79
CA LEU A 16 -0.35 -12.09 8.48
C LEU A 16 1.10 -12.56 8.41
N GLU A 17 1.72 -12.34 7.26
CA GLU A 17 3.13 -12.52 7.01
C GLU A 17 3.77 -11.16 6.69
N VAL A 18 4.88 -10.85 7.38
CA VAL A 18 5.63 -9.60 7.16
C VAL A 18 7.00 -9.96 6.58
N GLY A 19 7.14 -9.82 5.27
CA GLY A 19 8.39 -10.12 4.56
C GLY A 19 9.51 -9.12 4.88
N PRO A 20 10.78 -9.47 4.62
CA PRO A 20 11.93 -8.60 4.91
C PRO A 20 11.96 -7.37 4.00
N TRP A 21 12.67 -6.33 4.44
CA TRP A 21 13.03 -5.21 3.57
C TRP A 21 14.02 -5.66 2.49
N LYS A 22 13.81 -5.15 1.29
CA LYS A 22 14.58 -5.43 0.08
C LYS A 22 14.88 -4.11 -0.64
N GLU A 23 15.92 -4.14 -1.46
CA GLU A 23 16.36 -3.01 -2.28
C GLU A 23 16.22 -3.32 -3.77
N GLY A 24 16.29 -2.29 -4.60
CA GLY A 24 16.29 -2.43 -6.05
C GLY A 24 14.92 -2.75 -6.64
N LYS A 25 14.90 -3.54 -7.71
CA LYS A 25 13.70 -3.79 -8.51
C LYS A 25 12.75 -4.78 -7.82
N ILE A 26 11.47 -4.42 -7.75
CA ILE A 26 10.41 -5.32 -7.28
C ILE A 26 10.16 -6.39 -8.36
N PRO A 27 10.35 -7.69 -8.05
CA PRO A 27 10.06 -8.77 -8.99
C PRO A 27 8.57 -8.80 -9.35
N PRO A 28 8.21 -9.08 -10.62
CA PRO A 28 6.82 -9.26 -11.00
C PRO A 28 6.09 -10.34 -10.19
N SER A 29 6.79 -11.37 -9.72
CA SER A 29 6.22 -12.41 -8.87
C SER A 29 5.83 -11.93 -7.47
N SER A 30 6.44 -10.85 -6.97
CA SER A 30 6.11 -10.30 -5.64
C SER A 30 4.91 -9.35 -5.69
N PHE A 31 4.76 -8.62 -6.80
CA PHE A 31 3.65 -7.68 -7.00
C PHE A 31 3.27 -7.65 -8.50
N PRO A 32 2.45 -8.62 -8.95
CA PRO A 32 2.23 -8.86 -10.37
C PRO A 32 1.29 -7.81 -10.93
N ILE A 33 1.82 -6.73 -11.47
CA ILE A 33 1.06 -5.74 -12.25
C ILE A 33 1.49 -5.79 -13.72
N ASN A 34 0.55 -5.57 -14.65
CA ASN A 34 0.77 -5.64 -16.10
C ASN A 34 1.80 -4.60 -16.61
N ARG A 35 2.02 -3.53 -15.86
CA ARG A 35 2.96 -2.44 -16.21
C ARG A 35 3.93 -2.15 -15.04
N PRO A 36 4.91 -3.01 -14.77
CA PRO A 36 5.81 -2.87 -13.62
C PRO A 36 6.68 -1.61 -13.66
N ARG A 37 6.90 -1.03 -14.86
CA ARG A 37 7.60 0.25 -15.03
C ARG A 37 6.92 1.45 -14.37
N SER A 38 5.68 1.30 -13.89
CA SER A 38 4.94 2.36 -13.19
C SER A 38 5.30 2.49 -11.71
N ILE A 39 6.00 1.52 -11.12
CA ILE A 39 6.51 1.60 -9.75
C ILE A 39 7.99 2.02 -9.85
N PRO A 40 8.35 3.24 -9.44
CA PRO A 40 9.74 3.63 -9.23
C PRO A 40 10.51 2.53 -8.50
N THR A 41 11.48 1.97 -9.20
CA THR A 41 12.31 0.85 -8.75
C THR A 41 13.75 1.18 -9.12
N GLY A 42 14.64 1.23 -8.11
CA GLY A 42 16.04 1.65 -8.28
C GLY A 42 16.42 2.86 -7.39
N GLY A 43 17.72 3.09 -7.20
CA GLY A 43 18.24 4.10 -6.27
C GLY A 43 18.08 3.69 -4.79
N ALA A 44 18.01 4.68 -3.90
CA ALA A 44 17.84 4.50 -2.45
C ALA A 44 16.42 4.05 -2.00
N TRP A 45 15.62 3.50 -2.93
CA TRP A 45 14.31 2.96 -2.59
C TRP A 45 14.44 1.58 -1.94
N LYS A 46 13.84 1.46 -0.76
CA LYS A 46 13.61 0.19 -0.08
C LYS A 46 12.15 -0.20 -0.19
N TRP A 47 11.86 -1.50 -0.20
CA TRP A 47 10.51 -2.02 -0.26
C TRP A 47 10.36 -3.31 0.54
N ARG A 48 9.15 -3.61 1.00
CA ARG A 48 8.79 -4.90 1.61
C ARG A 48 7.36 -5.27 1.26
N MET A 49 7.04 -6.55 1.44
CA MET A 49 5.69 -7.08 1.32
C MET A 49 5.14 -7.47 2.69
N CYS A 50 3.87 -7.13 2.93
CA CYS A 50 3.05 -7.78 3.95
C CYS A 50 1.90 -8.50 3.24
N GLU A 51 1.55 -9.69 3.69
CA GLU A 51 0.50 -10.53 3.10
C GLU A 51 -0.44 -10.98 4.21
N PHE A 52 -1.75 -11.03 3.96
CA PHE A 52 -2.75 -11.46 4.94
C PHE A 52 -4.06 -11.83 4.24
N ASP A 53 -4.94 -12.54 4.93
CA ASP A 53 -6.28 -12.83 4.45
C ASP A 53 -7.33 -11.95 5.15
N ALA A 54 -8.35 -11.52 4.39
CA ALA A 54 -9.48 -10.76 4.90
C ALA A 54 -10.73 -10.97 4.04
N LEU A 55 -11.88 -11.26 4.66
CA LEU A 55 -13.16 -11.47 3.96
C LEU A 55 -13.10 -12.47 2.80
N GLY A 56 -12.24 -13.49 2.89
CA GLY A 56 -12.03 -14.48 1.83
C GLY A 56 -11.10 -14.03 0.69
N PHE A 57 -10.52 -12.83 0.77
CA PHE A 57 -9.50 -12.35 -0.16
C PHE A 57 -8.11 -12.53 0.44
N HIS A 58 -7.18 -13.03 -0.39
CA HIS A 58 -5.76 -12.93 -0.10
C HIS A 58 -5.28 -11.54 -0.51
N CYS A 59 -4.69 -10.82 0.44
CA CYS A 59 -4.33 -9.43 0.32
C CYS A 59 -2.81 -9.24 0.41
N ARG A 60 -2.29 -8.28 -0.34
CA ARG A 60 -0.90 -7.85 -0.28
C ARG A 60 -0.81 -6.36 0.01
N VAL A 61 0.19 -5.99 0.79
CA VAL A 61 0.59 -4.60 1.03
C VAL A 61 2.04 -4.41 0.62
N LEU A 62 2.26 -3.72 -0.50
CA LEU A 62 3.59 -3.27 -0.92
C LEU A 62 3.90 -1.95 -0.21
N ILE A 63 4.88 -1.98 0.68
CA ILE A 63 5.39 -0.78 1.34
C ILE A 63 6.70 -0.41 0.68
N ARG A 64 6.89 0.85 0.33
CA ARG A 64 8.15 1.37 -0.18
C ARG A 64 8.48 2.73 0.43
N LEU A 65 9.77 2.98 0.60
CA LEU A 65 10.27 4.24 1.12
C LEU A 65 11.58 4.64 0.44
N ASN A 66 11.85 5.92 0.46
CA ASN A 66 13.14 6.49 0.13
C ASN A 66 13.43 7.57 1.18
N ALA A 67 14.33 7.24 2.12
CA ALA A 67 14.68 8.10 3.24
C ALA A 67 15.44 9.37 2.81
N GLU A 68 16.21 9.30 1.71
CA GLU A 68 16.97 10.46 1.20
C GLU A 68 16.07 11.56 0.64
N THR A 69 14.90 11.18 0.13
CA THR A 69 13.93 12.09 -0.47
C THR A 69 12.67 12.26 0.37
N ASP A 70 12.63 11.68 1.57
CA ASP A 70 11.48 11.66 2.48
C ASP A 70 10.16 11.26 1.78
N ARG A 71 10.23 10.18 0.98
CA ARG A 71 9.08 9.64 0.26
C ARG A 71 8.65 8.29 0.79
N TYR A 72 7.35 8.11 0.93
CA TYR A 72 6.75 6.86 1.36
C TYR A 72 5.53 6.53 0.51
N HIS A 73 5.37 5.26 0.15
CA HIS A 73 4.16 4.75 -0.45
C HIS A 73 3.79 3.39 0.13
N ALA A 74 2.50 3.16 0.28
CA ALA A 74 1.93 1.88 0.67
C ALA A 74 0.81 1.55 -0.31
N TYR A 75 0.82 0.37 -0.93
CA TYR A 75 -0.19 -0.08 -1.87
C TYR A 75 -0.88 -1.32 -1.31
N MET A 76 -2.20 -1.28 -1.13
CA MET A 76 -3.00 -2.44 -0.76
C MET A 76 -3.64 -3.02 -2.02
N SER A 77 -3.54 -4.33 -2.18
CA SER A 77 -4.14 -5.06 -3.29
C SER A 77 -4.75 -6.38 -2.83
N VAL A 78 -5.62 -6.93 -3.67
CA VAL A 78 -6.08 -8.32 -3.58
C VAL A 78 -5.52 -9.13 -4.72
N ASP A 79 -5.20 -10.39 -4.45
CA ASP A 79 -4.75 -11.33 -5.46
C ASP A 79 -5.91 -11.77 -6.36
N THR A 80 -5.55 -12.12 -7.59
CA THR A 80 -6.42 -12.71 -8.60
C THR A 80 -5.67 -13.87 -9.26
N ASP A 81 -6.34 -14.63 -10.12
CA ASP A 81 -5.72 -15.79 -10.78
C ASP A 81 -4.48 -15.44 -11.63
N ARG A 82 -4.37 -14.20 -12.13
CA ARG A 82 -3.27 -13.82 -13.05
C ARG A 82 -2.42 -12.67 -12.55
N SER A 83 -2.91 -11.86 -11.61
CA SER A 83 -2.29 -10.58 -11.20
C SER A 83 -2.84 -10.10 -9.85
N VAL A 84 -2.84 -8.80 -9.60
CA VAL A 84 -3.47 -8.17 -8.44
C VAL A 84 -4.41 -7.04 -8.87
N LYS A 85 -5.45 -6.79 -8.06
CA LYS A 85 -6.23 -5.55 -8.13
C LYS A 85 -5.74 -4.62 -7.03
N VAL A 86 -5.10 -3.52 -7.41
CA VAL A 86 -4.71 -2.49 -6.44
C VAL A 86 -5.97 -1.73 -6.04
N LEU A 87 -6.25 -1.70 -4.74
CA LEU A 87 -7.50 -1.15 -4.19
C LEU A 87 -7.32 0.26 -3.65
N CYS A 88 -6.17 0.51 -3.02
CA CYS A 88 -5.80 1.84 -2.56
C CYS A 88 -4.30 1.96 -2.33
N HIS A 89 -3.82 3.19 -2.31
CA HIS A 89 -2.47 3.48 -1.86
C HIS A 89 -2.38 4.81 -1.12
N HIS A 90 -1.54 4.81 -0.09
CA HIS A 90 -1.22 5.98 0.72
C HIS A 90 0.16 6.49 0.35
N GLU A 91 0.28 7.80 0.19
CA GLU A 91 1.54 8.45 -0.16
C GLU A 91 1.85 9.59 0.81
N LEU A 92 3.13 9.72 1.15
CA LEU A 92 3.68 10.87 1.84
C LEU A 92 4.86 11.41 1.02
N HIS A 93 4.77 12.70 0.70
CA HIS A 93 5.81 13.48 0.03
C HIS A 93 6.12 14.69 0.91
N ILE A 94 7.15 14.59 1.76
CA ILE A 94 7.53 15.70 2.64
C ILE A 94 8.09 16.86 1.79
N GLY A 95 7.63 18.09 2.06
CA GLY A 95 8.02 19.29 1.30
C GLY A 95 7.22 19.56 0.02
N ASP A 96 6.25 18.70 -0.33
CA ASP A 96 5.31 18.91 -1.45
C ASP A 96 3.86 18.79 -0.95
N LYS A 97 3.06 17.85 -1.48
CA LYS A 97 1.63 17.68 -1.17
C LYS A 97 1.34 17.08 0.21
N GLY A 98 2.37 16.61 0.92
CA GLY A 98 2.20 15.88 2.18
C GLY A 98 1.44 14.58 1.99
N TRP A 99 0.49 14.29 2.89
CA TRP A 99 -0.29 13.06 2.87
C TRP A 99 -1.44 13.10 1.87
N HIS A 100 -1.52 12.06 1.05
CA HIS A 100 -2.69 11.79 0.24
C HIS A 100 -2.94 10.30 0.08
N CYS A 101 -4.15 9.97 -0.35
CA CYS A 101 -4.64 8.62 -0.53
C CYS A 101 -5.36 8.54 -1.87
N HIS A 102 -5.12 7.45 -2.58
CA HIS A 102 -5.88 7.06 -3.74
C HIS A 102 -6.62 5.76 -3.42
N PHE A 103 -7.88 5.64 -3.80
CA PHE A 103 -8.66 4.42 -3.57
C PHE A 103 -9.75 4.23 -4.62
N ALA A 104 -10.10 2.98 -4.89
CA ALA A 104 -11.23 2.63 -5.73
C ALA A 104 -12.55 3.00 -5.04
N SER A 105 -13.34 3.87 -5.68
CA SER A 105 -14.73 4.12 -5.33
C SER A 105 -15.61 3.08 -6.04
N GLY A 106 -15.95 2.00 -5.35
CA GLY A 106 -16.73 0.90 -5.92
C GLY A 106 -16.53 -0.40 -5.16
N THR A 107 -16.96 -1.48 -5.79
CA THR A 107 -16.75 -2.85 -5.31
C THR A 107 -15.37 -3.36 -5.76
N ILE A 108 -14.79 -4.30 -5.02
CA ILE A 108 -13.49 -4.91 -5.38
C ILE A 108 -13.58 -5.62 -6.74
N GLU A 109 -14.74 -6.17 -7.07
CA GLU A 109 -15.03 -6.89 -8.30
C GLU A 109 -14.90 -5.99 -9.53
N ASP A 110 -15.25 -4.71 -9.40
CA ASP A 110 -15.22 -3.74 -10.51
C ASP A 110 -13.82 -3.16 -10.77
N VAL A 111 -12.87 -3.33 -9.83
CA VAL A 111 -11.52 -2.77 -9.97
C VAL A 111 -10.73 -3.50 -11.06
N MET A 112 -10.13 -2.73 -11.96
CA MET A 112 -9.27 -3.25 -13.03
C MET A 112 -8.04 -3.98 -12.49
N GLU A 113 -7.84 -5.21 -12.99
CA GLU A 113 -6.71 -6.07 -12.67
C GLU A 113 -5.39 -5.58 -13.32
N GLY A 114 -4.29 -5.68 -12.58
CA GLY A 114 -2.93 -5.49 -13.08
C GLY A 114 -2.53 -4.04 -13.36
N VAL A 115 -3.26 -3.07 -12.83
CA VAL A 115 -2.91 -1.65 -12.88
C VAL A 115 -2.74 -1.08 -11.46
N LEU A 116 -1.83 -0.11 -11.29
CA LEU A 116 -1.66 0.58 -9.99
C LEU A 116 -2.84 1.46 -9.61
N ARG A 117 -3.50 2.01 -10.63
CA ARG A 117 -4.59 2.94 -10.50
C ARG A 117 -5.55 2.71 -11.66
N ASP A 118 -6.70 2.17 -11.34
CA ASP A 118 -7.83 2.13 -12.26
C ASP A 118 -8.37 3.55 -12.43
N ARG A 119 -8.31 4.08 -13.66
CA ARG A 119 -8.68 5.48 -13.93
C ARG A 119 -10.18 5.72 -13.83
N ASP A 120 -10.98 4.68 -13.95
CA ASP A 120 -12.43 4.80 -14.02
C ASP A 120 -13.05 4.81 -12.62
N CYS A 121 -12.42 4.14 -11.65
CA CYS A 121 -12.93 4.06 -10.28
C CYS A 121 -12.03 4.71 -9.22
N PHE A 122 -10.78 5.11 -9.50
CA PHE A 122 -9.94 5.69 -8.45
C PHE A 122 -10.21 7.18 -8.20
N VAL A 123 -10.60 7.46 -6.96
CA VAL A 123 -10.66 8.81 -6.41
C VAL A 123 -9.39 9.13 -5.61
N MET A 124 -9.09 10.42 -5.49
CA MET A 124 -7.97 10.92 -4.71
C MET A 124 -8.49 11.79 -3.57
N LYS A 125 -7.90 11.61 -2.38
CA LYS A 125 -8.19 12.43 -1.20
C LYS A 125 -6.90 12.88 -0.56
N GLU A 126 -6.70 14.20 -0.50
CA GLU A 126 -5.61 14.83 0.25
C GLU A 126 -6.06 15.08 1.69
N ALA A 127 -5.11 14.98 2.63
CA ALA A 127 -5.36 15.45 3.98
C ALA A 127 -5.40 16.99 4.00
N ALA A 128 -6.21 17.58 4.87
CA ALA A 128 -6.12 19.02 5.12
C ALA A 128 -4.69 19.36 5.60
N PRO A 129 -4.12 20.53 5.24
CA PRO A 129 -2.71 20.85 5.51
C PRO A 129 -2.29 20.68 6.98
N SER A 130 -3.14 21.09 7.92
CA SER A 130 -2.89 20.95 9.36
C SER A 130 -2.82 19.48 9.82
N ALA A 131 -3.70 18.64 9.30
CA ALA A 131 -3.69 17.20 9.57
C ALA A 131 -2.52 16.49 8.89
N ALA A 132 -2.12 16.95 7.69
CA ALA A 132 -0.97 16.43 6.97
C ALA A 132 0.33 16.68 7.76
N ALA A 133 0.53 17.90 8.27
CA ALA A 133 1.68 18.26 9.09
C ALA A 133 1.76 17.46 10.40
N ALA A 134 0.64 17.31 11.11
CA ALA A 134 0.58 16.57 12.38
C ALA A 134 0.83 15.06 12.25
N THR A 135 0.79 14.52 11.02
CA THR A 135 0.96 13.08 10.74
C THR A 135 2.23 12.77 9.98
N MET A 136 3.11 13.75 9.77
CA MET A 136 4.46 13.52 9.25
C MET A 136 5.24 12.59 10.17
N PHE A 137 6.17 11.84 9.59
CA PHE A 137 7.03 10.93 10.33
C PHE A 137 8.39 10.85 9.64
N THR A 138 9.44 10.54 10.39
CA THR A 138 10.76 10.26 9.82
C THR A 138 10.68 9.03 8.93
N VAL A 139 10.92 9.21 7.63
CA VAL A 139 10.81 8.13 6.64
C VAL A 139 11.94 7.12 6.84
N ASN A 140 11.64 6.07 7.61
CA ASN A 140 12.52 4.94 7.87
C ASN A 140 11.70 3.64 7.88
N GLU A 141 12.40 2.51 7.96
CA GLU A 141 11.83 1.16 7.84
C GLU A 141 10.75 0.87 8.90
N ASP A 142 11.02 1.19 10.16
CA ASP A 142 10.09 0.89 11.26
C ASP A 142 8.83 1.76 11.17
N ASN A 143 9.00 3.07 11.00
CA ASN A 143 7.87 3.98 10.90
C ASN A 143 7.03 3.69 9.66
N ALA A 144 7.65 3.35 8.53
CA ALA A 144 6.93 2.99 7.31
C ALA A 144 6.02 1.76 7.53
N LEU A 145 6.52 0.72 8.19
CA LEU A 145 5.70 -0.44 8.56
C LEU A 145 4.57 -0.04 9.51
N THR A 146 4.88 0.69 10.58
CA THR A 146 3.87 1.16 11.54
C THR A 146 2.78 1.97 10.86
N LYS A 147 3.12 2.84 9.90
CA LYS A 147 2.14 3.65 9.16
C LYS A 147 1.28 2.79 8.24
N ALA A 148 1.85 1.83 7.53
CA ALA A 148 1.07 0.89 6.73
C ALA A 148 0.09 0.08 7.60
N ALA A 149 0.58 -0.44 8.73
CA ALA A 149 -0.21 -1.17 9.72
C ALA A 149 -1.40 -0.34 10.23
N GLN A 150 -1.16 0.93 10.59
CA GLN A 150 -2.22 1.85 11.02
C GLN A 150 -3.26 2.13 9.91
N ARG A 151 -2.82 2.32 8.66
CA ARG A 151 -3.72 2.66 7.54
C ARG A 151 -4.57 1.47 7.09
N TYR A 152 -3.99 0.28 7.07
CA TYR A 152 -4.65 -0.94 6.60
C TYR A 152 -5.16 -1.86 7.72
N ARG A 153 -4.97 -1.46 8.97
CA ARG A 153 -5.44 -2.14 10.19
C ARG A 153 -4.99 -3.60 10.24
N PHE A 154 -3.72 -3.85 9.98
CA PHE A 154 -3.08 -5.12 10.30
C PHE A 154 -2.15 -4.94 11.49
N GLU A 155 -2.06 -5.95 12.35
CA GLU A 155 -1.12 -5.94 13.48
C GLU A 155 0.18 -6.56 13.05
N ALA A 156 1.22 -5.75 12.78
CA ALA A 156 2.54 -6.28 12.49
C ALA A 156 3.05 -7.17 13.66
N LYS A 157 2.89 -8.49 13.54
CA LYS A 157 3.49 -9.44 14.47
C LYS A 157 4.98 -9.55 14.15
N GLY A 158 5.78 -8.80 14.91
CA GLY A 158 7.24 -8.76 14.80
C GLY A 158 7.75 -7.64 15.68
N GLY A 159 8.35 -8.01 16.81
CA GLY A 159 8.76 -7.07 17.85
C GLY A 159 9.75 -6.03 17.35
N LEU A 160 9.69 -4.84 17.97
CA LEU A 160 10.88 -4.02 18.16
C LEU A 160 11.95 -4.92 18.80
N VAL A 161 13.02 -5.22 18.06
CA VAL A 161 14.26 -5.69 18.67
C VAL A 161 15.17 -4.49 18.78
#